data_AF-A0A090S174-F1
#
_entry.id   AF-A0A090S174-F1
#
_cell.length_a   1.000
_cell.length_b   1.000
_cell.length_c   1.000
_cell.angle_alpha   90.00
_cell.angle_beta   90.00
_cell.angle_gamma   90.00
#
_symmetry.space_group_name_H-M   'P 1'
#
loop_
_entity.id
_entity.type
_entity.pdbx_description
1 polymer ?
#
loop_
_entity_poly.entity_id
_entity_poly.type
_entity_poly.pdbx_seq_one_letter_code
_entity_poly.pdbx_strand_id
1 'polypeptide(L)'
;MLDVTNNIFGWQVTAPETVRDDQWETLSEVLIDDKYQLELNEWFEQHQPAAQMQIIERMLEAVRKGYWEASEERLRSLIEHHQELEPMVEHHKAHDVTAAYINDLATGFGMLGTAADVNPSPTISGNVMSEVENVTMPELEDTKLLLLILFSLACVAFGALRQHRQMRD
;
A
#
# COMPACT_ATOMS: atom_id res chain seq x y z
N MET A 1 -8.73 -0.59 -7.04
CA MET A 1 -8.92 0.68 -6.29
C MET A 1 -7.62 1.13 -5.64
N LEU A 2 -6.99 0.30 -4.79
CA LEU A 2 -5.71 0.62 -4.14
C LEU A 2 -4.59 1.07 -5.11
N ASP A 3 -4.42 0.39 -6.25
CA ASP A 3 -3.40 0.77 -7.24
C ASP A 3 -3.61 2.16 -7.83
N VAL A 4 -4.86 2.61 -7.97
CA VAL A 4 -5.17 3.95 -8.48
C VAL A 4 -4.69 5.00 -7.47
N THR A 5 -5.00 4.81 -6.19
CA THR A 5 -4.52 5.67 -5.09
C THR A 5 -2.99 5.67 -5.04
N ASN A 6 -2.36 4.50 -5.21
CA ASN A 6 -0.91 4.38 -5.24
C ASN A 6 -0.28 5.15 -6.41
N ASN A 7 -0.87 5.06 -7.60
CA ASN A 7 -0.40 5.76 -8.78
C ASN A 7 -0.55 7.28 -8.63
N ILE A 8 -1.68 7.78 -8.12
CA ILE A 8 -1.88 9.21 -7.85
C ILE A 8 -0.79 9.72 -6.91
N PHE A 9 -0.49 8.98 -5.85
CA PHE A 9 0.63 9.33 -4.97
C PHE A 9 1.99 9.35 -5.69
N GLY A 10 2.26 8.35 -6.54
CA GLY A 10 3.49 8.30 -7.33
C GLY A 10 3.64 9.52 -8.24
N TRP A 11 2.56 9.94 -8.92
CA TRP A 11 2.55 11.15 -9.73
C TRP A 11 2.72 12.42 -8.89
N GLN A 12 2.09 12.51 -7.73
CA GLN A 12 2.27 13.63 -6.82
C GLN A 12 3.74 13.82 -6.40
N VAL A 13 4.47 12.73 -6.18
CA VAL A 13 5.89 12.76 -5.79
C VAL A 13 6.79 13.11 -6.96
N THR A 14 6.49 12.61 -8.15
CA THR A 14 7.41 12.67 -9.31
C THR A 14 7.11 13.83 -10.27
N ALA A 15 5.86 14.29 -10.33
CA ALA A 15 5.36 15.36 -11.18
C ALA A 15 4.25 16.13 -10.43
N PRO A 16 4.60 16.91 -9.38
CA PRO A 16 3.65 17.50 -8.43
C PRO A 16 2.62 18.44 -9.07
N GLU A 17 2.90 19.00 -10.25
CA GLU A 17 1.96 19.83 -11.01
C GLU A 17 0.80 19.04 -11.65
N THR A 18 0.88 17.71 -11.69
CA THR A 18 -0.10 16.85 -12.36
C THR A 18 -1.26 16.44 -11.46
N VAL A 19 -1.03 16.40 -10.14
CA VAL A 19 -2.01 16.03 -9.14
C VAL A 19 -2.35 17.25 -8.30
N ARG A 20 -3.62 17.63 -8.31
CA ARG A 20 -4.17 18.74 -7.55
C ARG A 20 -4.91 18.26 -6.31
N ASP A 21 -5.07 19.18 -5.38
CA ASP A 21 -5.82 19.02 -4.13
C ASP A 21 -7.22 18.42 -4.33
N ASP A 22 -8.00 18.96 -5.28
CA ASP A 22 -9.37 18.53 -5.57
C ASP A 22 -9.48 17.09 -6.09
N GLN A 23 -8.38 16.52 -6.60
CA GLN A 23 -8.35 15.15 -7.08
C GLN A 23 -8.22 14.15 -5.91
N TRP A 24 -7.48 14.50 -4.86
CA TRP A 24 -7.47 13.73 -3.61
C TRP A 24 -8.82 13.79 -2.91
N GLU A 25 -9.41 14.98 -2.86
CA GLU A 25 -10.76 15.21 -2.33
C GLU A 25 -11.79 14.32 -3.03
N THR A 26 -11.84 14.38 -4.38
CA THR A 26 -12.75 13.54 -5.18
C THR A 26 -12.50 12.05 -4.97
N LEU A 27 -11.25 11.62 -4.82
CA LEU A 27 -10.93 10.22 -4.57
C LEU A 27 -11.50 9.74 -3.24
N SER A 28 -11.41 10.56 -2.19
CA SER A 28 -12.00 10.24 -0.88
C SER A 28 -13.53 10.21 -0.95
N GLU A 29 -14.16 11.19 -1.61
CA GLU A 29 -15.61 11.21 -1.77
C GLU A 29 -16.15 9.94 -2.45
N VAL A 30 -15.42 9.41 -3.42
CA VAL A 30 -15.85 8.21 -4.16
C VAL A 30 -15.54 6.93 -3.40
N LEU A 31 -14.35 6.80 -2.79
CA LEU A 31 -13.88 5.54 -2.22
C LEU A 31 -14.24 5.34 -0.74
N ILE A 32 -14.48 6.43 -0.02
CA ILE A 32 -14.73 6.44 1.43
C ILE A 32 -16.16 6.87 1.69
N ASP A 33 -16.54 8.05 1.18
CA ASP A 33 -17.89 8.60 1.39
C ASP A 33 -18.96 7.88 0.53
N ASP A 34 -18.56 6.93 -0.33
CA ASP A 34 -19.39 6.25 -1.33
C ASP A 34 -20.42 7.18 -1.97
N LYS A 35 -19.95 8.32 -2.50
CA LYS A 35 -20.79 9.40 -3.06
C LYS A 35 -21.84 8.93 -4.07
N TYR A 36 -21.61 7.80 -4.73
CA TYR A 36 -22.50 7.22 -5.74
C TYR A 36 -23.39 6.09 -5.22
N GLN A 37 -23.32 5.76 -3.93
CA GLN A 37 -24.13 4.73 -3.26
C GLN A 37 -24.00 3.38 -3.96
N LEU A 38 -22.77 2.97 -4.21
CA LEU A 38 -22.43 1.73 -4.92
C LEU A 38 -22.17 0.57 -3.96
N GLU A 39 -22.42 0.75 -2.67
CA GLU A 39 -22.18 -0.22 -1.60
C GLU A 39 -20.67 -0.56 -1.52
N LEU A 40 -19.82 0.45 -1.71
CA LEU A 40 -18.37 0.24 -1.77
C LEU A 40 -17.79 -0.15 -0.41
N ASN A 41 -18.29 0.45 0.67
CA ASN A 41 -17.83 0.14 2.03
C ASN A 41 -18.15 -1.31 2.37
N GLU A 42 -19.40 -1.75 2.13
CA GLU A 42 -19.83 -3.13 2.33
C GLU A 42 -19.03 -4.11 1.46
N TRP A 43 -18.73 -3.73 0.22
CA TRP A 43 -17.90 -4.55 -0.66
C TRP A 43 -16.48 -4.72 -0.12
N PHE A 44 -15.85 -3.64 0.35
CA PHE A 44 -14.50 -3.70 0.93
C PHE A 44 -14.48 -4.52 2.21
N GLU A 45 -15.40 -4.27 3.14
CA GLU A 45 -15.52 -5.02 4.40
C GLU A 45 -15.60 -6.54 4.16
N GLN A 46 -16.38 -6.96 3.15
CA GLN A 46 -16.57 -8.37 2.85
C GLN A 46 -15.40 -9.01 2.09
N HIS A 47 -14.73 -8.26 1.21
CA HIS A 47 -13.78 -8.86 0.26
C HIS A 47 -12.33 -8.50 0.55
N GLN A 48 -12.05 -7.23 0.85
CA GLN A 48 -10.69 -6.70 1.00
C GLN A 48 -10.63 -5.50 1.97
N PRO A 49 -10.93 -5.65 3.27
CA PRO A 49 -10.94 -4.54 4.22
C PRO A 49 -9.54 -3.88 4.33
N ALA A 50 -8.49 -4.70 4.24
CA ALA A 50 -7.11 -4.22 4.23
C ALA A 50 -6.79 -3.29 3.04
N ALA A 51 -7.50 -3.42 1.91
CA ALA A 51 -7.28 -2.54 0.76
C ALA A 51 -7.87 -1.15 1.01
N GLN A 52 -9.05 -1.04 1.61
CA GLN A 52 -9.64 0.25 1.95
C GLN A 52 -8.85 0.95 3.05
N MET A 53 -8.40 0.20 4.07
CA MET A 53 -7.51 0.71 5.11
C MET A 53 -6.22 1.30 4.53
N GLN A 54 -5.59 0.62 3.57
CA GLN A 54 -4.41 1.14 2.86
C GLN A 54 -4.69 2.37 2.00
N ILE A 55 -5.87 2.46 1.40
CA ILE A 55 -6.29 3.66 0.65
C ILE A 55 -6.36 4.85 1.59
N ILE A 56 -7.00 4.68 2.75
CA ILE A 56 -7.11 5.71 3.80
C ILE A 56 -5.72 6.12 4.31
N GLU A 57 -4.86 5.15 4.63
CA GLU A 57 -3.49 5.44 5.08
C GLU A 57 -2.69 6.22 4.03
N ARG A 58 -2.87 5.91 2.75
CA ARG A 58 -2.21 6.64 1.67
C ARG A 58 -2.74 8.06 1.54
N MET A 59 -4.05 8.26 1.69
CA MET A 59 -4.67 9.58 1.72
C MET A 59 -4.15 10.41 2.90
N LEU A 60 -4.07 9.82 4.10
CA LEU A 60 -3.52 10.48 5.29
C LEU A 60 -2.01 10.76 5.14
N GLU A 61 -1.27 9.92 4.44
CA GLU A 61 0.12 10.20 4.08
C GLU A 61 0.24 11.39 3.10
N ALA A 62 -0.68 11.53 2.14
CA ALA A 62 -0.71 12.68 1.25
C ALA A 62 -0.94 13.98 2.05
N VAL A 63 -1.86 13.97 3.02
CA VAL A 63 -2.05 15.13 3.92
C VAL A 63 -0.81 15.42 4.74
N ARG A 64 -0.23 14.39 5.39
CA ARG A 64 0.99 14.52 6.21
C ARG A 64 2.16 15.13 5.43
N LYS A 65 2.24 14.87 4.12
CA LYS A 65 3.28 15.40 3.24
C LYS A 65 2.94 16.76 2.62
N GLY A 66 1.77 17.32 2.92
CA GLY A 66 1.31 18.60 2.37
C GLY A 66 0.92 18.52 0.90
N TYR A 67 0.58 17.34 0.40
CA TYR A 67 0.11 17.14 -0.97
C TYR A 67 -1.39 17.37 -1.12
N TRP A 68 -2.11 17.28 -0.01
CA TRP A 68 -3.54 17.46 0.06
C TRP A 68 -3.90 18.22 1.34
N GLU A 69 -4.59 19.33 1.22
CA GLU A 69 -5.10 20.17 2.29
C GLU A 69 -6.53 19.73 2.67
N ALA A 70 -6.65 18.54 3.27
CA ALA A 70 -7.93 18.02 3.74
C ALA A 70 -8.52 18.88 4.88
N SER A 71 -9.84 19.06 4.88
CA SER A 71 -10.54 19.70 5.98
C SER A 71 -10.47 18.86 7.27
N GLU A 72 -10.71 19.51 8.42
CA GLU A 72 -10.77 18.80 9.70
C GLU A 72 -11.85 17.70 9.70
N GLU A 73 -13.01 17.98 9.09
CA GLU A 73 -14.11 17.03 8.94
C GLU A 73 -13.70 15.81 8.11
N ARG A 74 -12.98 16.04 7.00
CA ARG A 74 -12.47 14.94 6.17
C ARG A 74 -11.42 14.12 6.91
N LEU A 75 -10.50 14.76 7.63
CA LEU A 75 -9.51 14.05 8.45
C LEU A 75 -10.19 13.19 9.52
N ARG A 76 -11.24 13.70 10.16
CA ARG A 76 -12.03 12.94 11.13
C ARG A 76 -12.68 11.71 10.48
N SER A 77 -13.39 11.90 9.37
CA SER A 77 -14.03 10.81 8.62
C SER A 77 -13.03 9.71 8.22
N LEU A 78 -11.85 10.08 7.70
CA LEU A 78 -10.81 9.11 7.34
C LEU A 78 -10.32 8.30 8.54
N ILE A 79 -10.13 8.94 9.70
CA ILE A 79 -9.70 8.25 10.92
C ILE A 79 -10.80 7.33 11.46
N GLU A 80 -12.06 7.78 11.44
CA GLU A 80 -13.22 6.96 11.86
C GLU A 80 -13.29 5.68 11.02
N HIS A 81 -13.27 5.80 9.69
CA HIS A 81 -13.28 4.65 8.80
C HIS A 81 -12.03 3.76 8.94
N HIS A 82 -10.86 4.35 9.22
CA HIS A 82 -9.64 3.56 9.50
C HIS A 82 -9.82 2.67 10.73
N GLN A 83 -10.37 3.22 11.81
CA GLN A 83 -10.63 2.50 13.06
C GLN A 83 -11.74 1.44 12.92
N GLU A 84 -12.77 1.70 12.11
CA GLU A 84 -13.83 0.72 11.80
C GLU A 84 -13.27 -0.53 11.10
N LEU A 85 -12.24 -0.36 10.27
CA LEU A 85 -11.61 -1.45 9.53
C LEU A 85 -10.60 -2.26 10.35
N GLU A 86 -9.98 -1.68 11.39
CA GLU A 86 -8.99 -2.36 12.24
C GLU A 86 -9.40 -3.78 12.70
N PRO A 87 -10.60 -4.02 13.27
CA PRO A 87 -10.99 -5.35 13.71
C PRO A 87 -11.18 -6.36 12.55
N MET A 88 -11.28 -5.89 11.32
CA MET A 88 -11.49 -6.73 10.12
C MET A 88 -10.18 -7.10 9.43
N VAL A 89 -9.05 -6.50 9.84
CA VAL A 89 -7.75 -6.65 9.18
C VAL A 89 -6.78 -7.39 10.10
N GLU A 90 -6.56 -8.68 9.82
CA GLU A 90 -5.74 -9.55 10.65
C GLU A 90 -4.23 -9.21 10.59
N HIS A 91 -3.74 -8.88 9.39
CA HIS A 91 -2.31 -8.68 9.13
C HIS A 91 -2.11 -7.45 8.24
N HIS A 92 -1.95 -6.29 8.86
CA HIS A 92 -1.56 -5.06 8.17
C HIS A 92 -0.82 -4.13 9.12
N LYS A 93 0.17 -3.41 8.60
CA LYS A 93 0.89 -2.40 9.37
C LYS A 93 1.20 -1.23 8.43
N ALA A 94 0.63 -0.07 8.75
CA ALA A 94 0.99 1.18 8.11
C ALA A 94 2.49 1.49 8.27
N HIS A 95 3.03 2.33 7.40
CA HIS A 95 4.39 2.85 7.58
C HIS A 95 4.50 3.59 8.93
N ASP A 96 5.56 3.35 9.72
CA ASP A 96 5.66 3.81 11.12
C ASP A 96 5.38 5.30 11.30
N VAL A 97 5.86 6.15 10.38
CA VAL A 97 5.64 7.61 10.41
C VAL A 97 4.18 7.98 10.12
N THR A 98 3.52 7.25 9.23
CA THR A 98 2.10 7.47 8.92
C THR A 98 1.24 6.94 10.06
N ALA A 99 1.58 5.79 10.65
CA ALA A 99 0.92 5.26 11.84
C ALA A 99 0.97 6.25 13.02
N ALA A 100 2.14 6.85 13.28
CA ALA A 100 2.29 7.87 14.32
C ALA A 100 1.39 9.10 14.04
N TYR A 101 1.35 9.57 12.80
CA TYR A 101 0.49 10.67 12.39
C TYR A 101 -1.01 10.37 12.57
N ILE A 102 -1.44 9.16 12.22
CA ILE A 102 -2.82 8.69 12.43
C ILE A 102 -3.17 8.72 13.92
N ASN A 103 -2.28 8.22 14.78
CA ASN A 103 -2.48 8.24 16.23
C ASN A 103 -2.54 9.66 16.79
N ASP A 104 -1.70 10.57 16.31
CA ASP A 104 -1.72 11.98 16.73
C ASP A 104 -3.03 12.66 16.33
N LEU A 105 -3.53 12.42 15.11
CA LEU A 105 -4.84 12.90 14.67
C LEU A 105 -5.99 12.33 15.51
N ALA A 106 -6.00 11.01 15.73
CA ALA A 106 -7.01 10.35 16.56
C ALA A 106 -7.02 10.92 17.99
N THR A 107 -5.85 11.23 18.55
CA THR A 107 -5.71 11.92 19.84
C THR A 107 -6.30 13.33 19.78
N GLY A 108 -5.96 14.10 18.75
CA GLY A 108 -6.45 15.46 18.56
C GLY A 108 -7.98 15.55 18.44
N PHE A 109 -8.61 14.52 17.87
CA PHE A 109 -10.06 14.41 17.76
C PHE A 109 -10.75 13.74 18.95
N GLY A 110 -10.00 13.25 19.95
CA GLY A 110 -10.57 12.53 21.08
C GLY A 110 -11.15 11.15 20.72
N MET A 111 -10.68 10.54 19.63
CA MET A 111 -11.15 9.26 19.08
C MET A 111 -10.33 8.06 19.56
N LEU A 112 -9.37 8.28 20.45
CA LEU A 112 -8.77 7.19 21.21
C LEU A 112 -9.84 6.66 22.20
N GLY A 113 -10.43 5.52 21.85
CA GLY A 113 -11.23 4.74 22.79
C GLY A 113 -10.44 4.54 24.10
N THR A 114 -11.13 4.63 25.23
CA THR A 114 -10.55 4.48 26.58
C THR A 114 -9.67 3.23 26.64
N ALA A 115 -8.36 3.44 26.51
CA ALA A 115 -7.34 2.46 26.82
C ALA A 115 -7.23 2.35 28.37
N ALA A 116 -8.31 1.90 29.00
CA ALA A 116 -8.29 1.44 30.38
C ALA A 116 -8.05 -0.07 30.34
N ASP A 117 -6.86 -0.48 30.77
CA ASP A 117 -6.30 -1.85 30.84
C ASP A 117 -6.07 -2.52 29.46
N VAL A 118 -4.84 -2.60 28.93
CA VAL A 118 -3.72 -3.40 29.48
C VAL A 118 -2.34 -2.73 29.28
N ASN A 119 -1.80 -2.13 30.37
CA ASN A 119 -0.44 -2.30 30.95
C ASN A 119 0.87 -2.09 30.12
N PRO A 120 2.05 -1.87 30.77
CA PRO A 120 2.64 -0.54 30.94
C PRO A 120 4.00 -0.33 30.25
N SER A 121 4.35 0.95 30.05
CA SER A 121 5.67 1.53 29.74
C SER A 121 6.40 1.01 28.50
N PRO A 122 6.84 1.88 27.56
CA PRO A 122 7.84 1.47 26.59
C PRO A 122 9.13 1.21 27.35
N THR A 123 9.40 -0.04 27.67
CA THR A 123 10.79 -0.49 27.80
C THR A 123 11.39 -0.23 26.43
N ILE A 124 12.30 0.73 26.34
CA ILE A 124 13.21 0.83 25.20
C ILE A 124 14.08 -0.42 25.28
N SER A 125 13.54 -1.53 24.78
CA SER A 125 14.31 -2.65 24.28
C SER A 125 14.65 -2.21 22.87
N GLY A 126 15.80 -1.55 22.72
CA GLY A 126 16.38 -1.44 21.39
C GLY A 126 16.44 -2.86 20.85
N ASN A 127 15.75 -3.11 19.74
CA ASN A 127 15.98 -4.33 18.98
C ASN A 127 17.48 -4.32 18.68
N VAL A 128 18.26 -5.13 19.39
CA VAL A 128 19.53 -5.57 18.84
C VAL A 128 19.16 -6.21 17.51
N MET A 129 19.77 -5.71 16.43
CA MET A 129 19.75 -6.39 15.16
C MET A 129 20.25 -7.82 15.40
N SER A 130 19.33 -8.76 15.53
CA SER A 130 19.67 -10.15 15.28
C SER A 130 19.97 -10.20 13.79
N GLU A 131 21.17 -10.62 13.44
CA GLU A 131 21.52 -10.99 12.08
C GLU A 131 20.42 -11.94 11.61
N VAL A 132 19.56 -11.45 10.70
CA VAL A 132 18.66 -12.31 9.96
C VAL A 132 19.59 -13.29 9.30
N GLU A 133 19.50 -14.57 9.68
CA GLU A 133 20.26 -15.64 9.05
C GLU A 133 20.08 -15.43 7.55
N ASN A 134 21.17 -15.04 6.89
CA ASN A 134 21.14 -14.79 5.46
C ASN A 134 20.63 -16.07 4.85
N VAL A 135 19.37 -16.05 4.39
CA VAL A 135 18.82 -17.15 3.61
C VAL A 135 19.76 -17.23 2.42
N THR A 136 20.67 -18.19 2.50
CA THR A 136 21.64 -18.43 1.46
C THR A 136 20.77 -18.90 0.32
N MET A 137 20.58 -18.05 -0.69
CA MET A 137 19.86 -18.42 -1.89
C MET A 137 20.46 -19.75 -2.35
N PRO A 138 19.64 -20.77 -2.67
CA PRO A 138 20.18 -22.02 -3.18
C PRO A 138 21.04 -21.67 -4.39
N GLU A 139 22.36 -21.82 -4.23
CA GLU A 139 23.32 -21.51 -5.28
C GLU A 139 23.04 -22.48 -6.42
N LEU A 140 22.57 -21.93 -7.54
CA LEU A 140 22.27 -22.75 -8.70
C LEU A 140 23.61 -23.26 -9.23
N GLU A 141 23.88 -24.56 -9.11
CA GLU A 141 25.12 -25.18 -9.60
C GLU A 141 25.44 -24.67 -11.02
N ASP A 142 26.68 -24.26 -11.27
CA ASP A 142 27.12 -23.67 -12.55
C ASP A 142 26.70 -24.50 -13.77
N THR A 143 26.65 -25.82 -13.63
CA THR A 143 26.19 -26.73 -14.67
C THR A 143 24.71 -26.56 -14.98
N LYS A 144 23.86 -26.39 -13.96
CA LYS A 144 22.42 -26.12 -14.13
C LYS A 144 22.19 -24.73 -14.72
N LEU A 145 22.99 -23.74 -14.31
CA LEU A 145 22.96 -22.41 -14.90
C LEU A 145 23.32 -22.44 -16.39
N LEU A 146 24.40 -23.13 -16.76
CA LEU A 146 24.82 -23.30 -18.16
C LEU A 146 23.75 -24.02 -18.99
N LEU A 147 23.11 -25.06 -18.45
CA LEU A 147 22.03 -25.77 -19.13
C LEU A 147 20.80 -24.88 -19.37
N LEU A 148 20.41 -24.07 -18.39
CA LEU A 148 19.31 -23.11 -18.53
C LEU A 148 19.62 -22.04 -19.58
N ILE A 149 20.85 -21.51 -19.58
CA ILE A 149 21.29 -20.53 -20.58
C ILE A 149 21.26 -21.15 -21.98
N LEU A 150 21.82 -22.35 -22.16
CA LEU A 150 21.80 -23.05 -23.44
C LEU A 150 20.38 -23.36 -23.92
N PHE A 151 19.50 -23.76 -23.01
CA PHE A 151 18.09 -24.00 -23.32
C PHE A 151 17.39 -22.73 -23.78
N SER A 152 17.59 -21.61 -23.07
CA SER A 152 17.01 -20.32 -23.44
C SER A 152 17.50 -19.84 -24.83
N LEU A 153 18.80 -19.98 -25.11
CA LEU A 153 19.38 -19.63 -26.42
C LEU A 153 18.86 -20.54 -27.53
N ALA A 154 18.67 -21.83 -27.25
CA ALA A 154 18.09 -22.78 -28.21
C ALA A 154 16.64 -22.43 -28.54
N CYS A 155 15.83 -22.03 -27.55
CA CYS A 155 14.45 -21.57 -27.77
C CYS A 155 14.42 -20.31 -28.66
N VAL A 156 15.29 -19.33 -28.40
CA VAL A 156 15.39 -18.10 -29.20
C VAL A 156 15.86 -18.40 -30.62
N ALA A 157 16.91 -19.22 -30.78
CA ALA A 157 17.43 -19.60 -32.09
C ALA A 157 16.43 -20.42 -32.91
N PHE A 158 15.71 -21.34 -32.27
CA PHE A 158 14.65 -22.11 -32.92
C PHE A 158 13.49 -21.21 -33.36
N GLY A 159 13.08 -20.26 -32.51
CA GLY A 159 12.09 -19.23 -32.85
C GLY A 159 12.53 -18.40 -34.07
N ALA A 160 13.76 -17.89 -34.07
CA ALA A 160 14.32 -17.11 -35.17
C ALA A 160 14.41 -17.91 -36.47
N LEU A 161 14.83 -19.18 -36.43
CA LEU A 161 14.89 -20.06 -37.60
C LEU A 161 13.50 -20.36 -38.16
N ARG A 162 12.51 -20.61 -37.30
CA ARG A 162 11.13 -20.82 -37.71
C ARG A 162 10.57 -19.56 -38.38
N GLN A 163 10.78 -18.39 -37.78
CA GLN A 163 10.36 -17.11 -38.33
C GLN A 163 11.03 -16.82 -39.69
N HIS A 164 12.33 -17.08 -39.82
CA HIS A 164 13.05 -16.86 -41.07
C HIS A 164 12.58 -17.78 -42.19
N ARG A 165 12.21 -19.03 -41.89
CA ARG A 165 11.60 -19.95 -42.87
C ARG A 165 10.22 -19.47 -43.31
N GLN A 166 9.37 -19.01 -42.39
CA GLN A 166 8.05 -18.47 -42.71
C GLN A 166 8.07 -17.19 -43.56
N MET A 167 9.16 -16.42 -43.52
CA MET A 167 9.32 -15.21 -44.34
C MET A 167 9.93 -15.48 -45.72
N ARG A 168 10.38 -16.71 -45.99
CA ARG A 168 10.99 -17.09 -47.28
C ARG A 168 10.07 -17.92 -48.18
N ASP A 169 8.96 -18.41 -47.66
CA ASP A 169 7.83 -18.98 -48.41
C ASP A 169 6.81 -17.88 -48.73
#